data_AF-A0A2E6FCM7-F1
#
_entry.id   AF-A0A2E6FCM7-F1
#
_cell.length_a   1.000
_cell.length_b   1.000
_cell.length_c   1.000
_cell.angle_alpha   90.00
_cell.angle_beta   90.00
_cell.angle_gamma   90.00
#
_symmetry.space_group_name_H-M   'P 1'
#
loop_
_entity.id
_entity.type
_entity.pdbx_description
1 polymer ?
#
loop_
_entity_poly.entity_id
_entity_poly.type
_entity_poly.pdbx_seq_one_letter_code
_entity_poly.pdbx_strand_id
1 'polypeptide(L)'
;MMYFIKNSKAQVMLGHLEIDGFAMYKGYVANSGLPKKLFNRYEIVCSGHYHHKSSKDNIHYLGAPYEITWNDYDDPRGFHVFDTETRELEFIRNKYRLFEKIYYDDSGNVDYKKLDTSYYKNKIIKLIVEEKTNLSNFEDFVDRLYKSDLIDLTILEDLSEYSMRYAEDTQEDLEVGNTSTFLNEYVDSMPDDNVKKDERTKVKKLLQVIYDEALNIDD
;
A
#
# COMPACT_ATOMS: atom_id res chain seq x y z
N MET A 1 10.58 -20.94 23.88
CA MET A 1 9.42 -20.79 22.95
C MET A 1 8.98 -22.12 22.31
N MET A 2 9.80 -22.79 21.48
CA MET A 2 9.41 -24.04 20.78
C MET A 2 8.90 -25.17 21.70
N TYR A 3 9.50 -25.34 22.89
CA TYR A 3 9.04 -26.34 23.86
C TYR A 3 7.57 -26.11 24.26
N PHE A 4 7.18 -24.86 24.52
CA PHE A 4 5.80 -24.53 24.89
C PHE A 4 4.83 -24.77 23.73
N ILE A 5 5.19 -24.35 22.51
CA ILE A 5 4.36 -24.55 21.32
C ILE A 5 4.08 -26.05 21.09
N LYS A 6 5.08 -26.90 21.30
CA LYS A 6 4.94 -28.36 21.10
C LYS A 6 4.22 -29.08 22.23
N ASN A 7 4.36 -28.63 23.48
CA ASN A 7 3.91 -29.37 24.67
C ASN A 7 2.73 -28.75 25.41
N SER A 8 2.26 -27.56 25.03
CA SER A 8 1.08 -26.92 25.65
C SER A 8 -0.16 -27.81 25.57
N LYS A 9 -1.06 -27.78 26.56
CA LYS A 9 -2.38 -28.44 26.47
C LYS A 9 -3.47 -27.55 25.86
N ALA A 10 -3.15 -26.30 25.52
CA ALA A 10 -4.11 -25.36 24.96
C ALA A 10 -4.53 -25.74 23.54
N GLN A 11 -5.81 -25.52 23.22
CA GLN A 11 -6.39 -25.68 21.88
C GLN A 11 -6.24 -24.42 21.03
N VAL A 12 -6.25 -23.26 21.68
CA VAL A 12 -6.12 -21.93 21.07
C VAL A 12 -4.72 -21.40 21.33
N MET A 13 -4.08 -20.84 20.30
CA MET A 13 -2.79 -20.17 20.43
C MET A 13 -2.91 -18.72 19.99
N LEU A 14 -2.54 -17.79 20.88
CA LEU A 14 -2.41 -16.37 20.56
C LEU A 14 -0.94 -15.98 20.73
N GLY A 15 -0.36 -15.29 19.75
CA GLY A 15 1.04 -14.91 19.79
C GLY A 15 1.40 -13.72 18.91
N HIS A 16 2.67 -13.35 18.95
CA HIS A 16 3.26 -12.36 18.04
C HIS A 16 4.46 -13.05 17.37
N LEU A 17 4.19 -13.70 16.24
CA LEU A 17 5.12 -14.61 15.59
C LEU A 17 5.31 -14.24 14.13
N GLU A 18 6.50 -14.54 13.62
CA GLU A 18 6.81 -14.59 12.18
C GLU A 18 6.62 -16.04 11.72
N ILE A 19 5.55 -16.32 10.97
CA ILE A 19 5.21 -17.62 10.40
C ILE A 19 5.39 -17.51 8.90
N ASP A 20 6.15 -18.46 8.34
CA ASP A 20 6.47 -18.51 6.93
C ASP A 20 5.21 -18.62 6.06
N GLY A 21 5.22 -18.00 4.89
CA GLY A 21 4.19 -18.09 3.87
C GLY A 21 2.90 -17.36 4.19
N PHE A 22 2.98 -16.24 4.92
CA PHE A 22 1.89 -15.28 5.16
C PHE A 22 2.30 -13.89 4.68
N ALA A 23 1.32 -13.08 4.28
CA ALA A 23 1.58 -11.73 3.78
C ALA A 23 1.87 -10.75 4.92
N MET A 24 3.01 -10.05 4.84
CA MET A 24 3.43 -9.05 5.83
C MET A 24 2.64 -7.75 5.66
N TYR A 25 2.58 -7.32 4.40
CA TYR A 25 1.79 -6.21 3.86
C TYR A 25 1.19 -6.63 2.51
N LYS A 26 0.26 -5.84 1.98
CA LYS A 26 -0.45 -6.14 0.73
C LYS A 26 0.56 -6.40 -0.41
N GLY A 27 0.51 -7.60 -0.99
CA GLY A 27 1.38 -7.99 -2.11
C GLY A 27 2.74 -8.60 -1.76
N TYR A 28 3.13 -8.65 -0.48
CA TYR A 28 4.42 -9.23 -0.07
C TYR A 28 4.25 -10.38 0.92
N VAL A 29 4.69 -11.57 0.54
CA VAL A 29 4.64 -12.78 1.35
C VAL A 29 6.00 -13.04 1.98
N ALA A 30 6.03 -13.21 3.30
CA ALA A 30 7.23 -13.64 4.00
C ALA A 30 7.61 -15.06 3.55
N ASN A 31 8.87 -15.24 3.15
CA ASN A 31 9.46 -16.53 2.78
C ASN A 31 10.40 -17.07 3.88
N SER A 32 10.31 -16.51 5.08
CA SER A 32 11.06 -16.86 6.28
C SER A 32 10.15 -17.02 7.48
N GLY A 33 10.68 -17.56 8.56
CA GLY A 33 9.99 -17.65 9.84
C GLY A 33 9.68 -19.09 10.27
N LEU A 34 8.75 -19.22 11.21
CA LEU A 34 8.40 -20.50 11.81
C LEU A 34 7.61 -21.38 10.82
N PRO A 35 7.96 -22.67 10.68
CA PRO A 35 7.24 -23.56 9.78
C PRO A 35 5.81 -23.82 10.27
N LYS A 36 4.83 -23.63 9.37
CA LYS A 36 3.38 -23.79 9.63
C LYS A 36 3.02 -25.08 10.37
N LYS A 37 3.72 -26.18 10.03
CA LYS A 37 3.51 -27.52 10.63
C LYS A 37 3.63 -27.55 12.15
N LEU A 38 4.35 -26.61 12.77
CA LEU A 38 4.44 -26.50 14.22
C LEU A 38 3.10 -26.21 14.90
N PHE A 39 2.14 -25.68 14.14
CA PHE A 39 0.89 -25.17 14.67
C PHE A 39 -0.33 -26.03 14.35
N ASN A 40 -0.17 -27.12 13.58
CA ASN A 40 -1.27 -28.00 13.14
C ASN A 40 -2.08 -28.63 14.29
N ARG A 41 -1.52 -28.66 15.51
CA ARG A 41 -2.18 -29.23 16.69
C ARG A 41 -3.18 -28.29 17.37
N TYR A 42 -3.13 -27.00 17.05
CA TYR A 42 -4.05 -26.01 17.59
C TYR A 42 -5.29 -25.95 16.71
N GLU A 43 -6.45 -25.75 17.32
CA GLU A 43 -7.70 -25.52 16.60
C GLU A 43 -7.67 -24.17 15.88
N ILE A 44 -7.12 -23.16 16.56
CA ILE A 44 -6.96 -21.82 16.01
C ILE A 44 -5.68 -21.18 16.54
N VAL A 45 -4.98 -20.48 15.65
CA VAL A 45 -3.73 -19.78 15.92
C VAL A 45 -3.91 -18.36 15.45
N CYS A 46 -3.94 -17.40 16.35
CA CYS A 46 -3.96 -15.98 15.99
C CYS A 46 -2.58 -15.37 16.25
N SER A 47 -2.03 -14.72 15.23
CA SER A 47 -0.76 -13.99 15.35
C SER A 47 -0.94 -12.51 15.04
N GLY A 48 -0.19 -11.67 15.75
CA GLY A 48 0.21 -10.34 15.29
C GLY A 48 1.51 -10.43 14.49
N HIS A 49 2.30 -9.34 14.49
CA HIS A 49 3.58 -9.15 13.77
C HIS A 49 3.42 -8.60 12.37
N TYR A 50 2.55 -9.19 11.55
CA TYR A 50 2.24 -8.65 10.23
C TYR A 50 1.04 -7.70 10.30
N HIS A 51 1.14 -6.58 9.59
CA HIS A 51 0.09 -5.54 9.57
C HIS A 51 -1.07 -5.95 8.66
N HIS A 52 -0.79 -6.76 7.63
CA HIS A 52 -1.82 -7.29 6.77
C HIS A 52 -2.59 -8.45 7.41
N LYS A 53 -3.92 -8.31 7.42
CA LYS A 53 -4.81 -9.39 7.83
C LYS A 53 -4.76 -10.50 6.80
N SER A 54 -4.33 -11.69 7.21
CA SER A 54 -4.32 -12.86 6.34
C SER A 54 -4.73 -14.12 7.11
N SER A 55 -5.27 -15.10 6.41
CA SER A 55 -5.71 -16.36 7.04
C SER A 55 -5.47 -17.52 6.09
N LYS A 56 -4.92 -18.60 6.64
CA LYS A 56 -4.71 -19.84 5.91
C LYS A 56 -4.74 -21.00 6.90
N ASP A 57 -5.56 -22.00 6.58
CA ASP A 57 -5.81 -23.15 7.45
C ASP A 57 -6.28 -22.67 8.84
N ASN A 58 -5.64 -23.13 9.91
CA ASN A 58 -5.94 -22.75 11.30
C ASN A 58 -5.19 -21.50 11.78
N ILE A 59 -4.43 -20.82 10.92
CA ILE A 59 -3.57 -19.69 11.29
C ILE A 59 -4.14 -18.39 10.71
N HIS A 60 -4.30 -17.41 11.59
CA HIS A 60 -4.88 -16.11 11.30
C HIS A 60 -3.94 -15.00 11.76
N TYR A 61 -3.39 -14.24 10.82
CA TYR A 61 -2.81 -12.94 11.13
C TYR A 61 -3.93 -11.92 11.27
N LEU A 62 -4.02 -11.32 12.46
CA LEU A 62 -5.11 -10.40 12.78
C LEU A 62 -4.96 -9.03 12.11
N GLY A 63 -3.73 -8.70 11.67
CA GLY A 63 -3.41 -7.42 11.06
C GLY A 63 -3.39 -6.27 12.07
N ALA A 64 -3.17 -5.07 11.55
CA ALA A 64 -3.19 -3.83 12.33
C ALA A 64 -4.61 -3.22 12.37
N PRO A 65 -5.00 -2.60 13.50
CA PRO A 65 -6.31 -1.94 13.64
C PRO A 65 -6.42 -0.61 12.89
N TYR A 66 -5.29 -0.03 12.48
CA TYR A 66 -5.20 1.21 11.71
C TYR A 66 -3.97 1.17 10.80
N GLU A 67 -3.89 2.11 9.87
CA GLU A 67 -2.76 2.24 8.94
C GLU A 67 -1.57 2.90 9.67
N ILE A 68 -0.37 2.32 9.57
CA ILE A 68 0.86 2.78 10.24
C ILE A 68 1.84 3.36 9.22
N THR A 69 1.99 2.71 8.06
CA THR A 69 2.89 3.14 6.99
C THR A 69 2.16 3.22 5.64
N TRP A 70 2.82 3.77 4.61
CA TRP A 70 2.24 3.81 3.26
C TRP A 70 1.98 2.42 2.67
N ASN A 71 2.66 1.37 3.14
CA ASN A 71 2.38 -0.03 2.75
C ASN A 71 1.02 -0.52 3.27
N ASP A 72 0.42 0.22 4.21
CA ASP A 72 -0.91 -0.04 4.74
C ASP A 72 -2.02 0.68 3.94
N TYR A 73 -1.66 1.52 2.98
CA TYR A 73 -2.62 2.23 2.13
C TYR A 73 -3.49 1.25 1.35
N ASP A 74 -4.80 1.48 1.40
CA ASP A 74 -5.82 0.71 0.68
C ASP A 74 -5.82 -0.79 1.06
N ASP A 75 -5.46 -1.06 2.31
CA ASP A 75 -5.55 -2.37 2.93
C ASP A 75 -6.56 -2.32 4.09
N PRO A 76 -7.65 -3.12 4.10
CA PRO A 76 -8.64 -3.06 5.17
C PRO A 76 -8.03 -3.29 6.56
N ARG A 77 -8.14 -2.28 7.43
CA ARG A 77 -7.70 -2.32 8.83
C ARG A 77 -8.88 -2.56 9.77
N GLY A 78 -8.61 -3.08 10.96
CA GLY A 78 -9.64 -3.36 11.96
C GLY A 78 -9.19 -4.33 13.04
N PHE A 79 -10.12 -4.76 13.87
CA PHE A 79 -9.83 -5.73 14.94
C PHE A 79 -10.79 -6.90 14.85
N HIS A 80 -10.52 -7.95 15.65
CA HIS A 80 -11.33 -9.15 15.66
C HIS A 80 -11.98 -9.35 17.02
N VAL A 81 -13.24 -9.80 17.02
CA VAL A 81 -13.91 -10.36 18.18
C VAL A 81 -13.80 -11.87 18.09
N PHE A 82 -13.23 -12.51 19.11
CA PHE A 82 -13.07 -13.95 19.16
C PHE A 82 -14.12 -14.56 20.09
N ASP A 83 -14.99 -15.39 19.55
CA ASP A 83 -15.96 -16.15 20.32
C ASP A 83 -15.29 -17.38 20.95
N THR A 84 -15.28 -17.44 22.28
CA THR A 84 -14.61 -18.50 23.02
C THR A 84 -15.37 -19.83 23.05
N GLU A 85 -16.65 -19.83 22.71
CA GLU A 85 -17.48 -21.03 22.65
C GLU A 85 -17.45 -21.64 21.24
N THR A 86 -17.67 -20.83 20.21
CA THR A 86 -17.76 -21.29 18.81
C THR A 86 -16.42 -21.32 18.09
N ARG A 87 -15.40 -20.62 18.62
CA ARG A 87 -14.09 -20.38 17.99
C ARG A 87 -14.15 -19.49 16.75
N GLU A 88 -15.23 -18.75 16.55
CA GLU A 88 -15.36 -17.84 15.41
C GLU A 88 -14.58 -16.53 15.63
N LEU A 89 -14.01 -16.00 14.54
CA LEU A 89 -13.36 -14.68 14.49
C LEU A 89 -14.21 -13.73 13.64
N GLU A 90 -14.88 -12.79 14.28
CA GLU A 90 -15.59 -11.72 13.59
C GLU A 90 -14.66 -10.52 13.36
N PHE A 91 -14.50 -10.09 12.11
CA PHE A 91 -13.69 -8.92 11.78
C PHE A 91 -14.53 -7.63 11.80
N ILE A 92 -14.18 -6.72 12.69
CA ILE A 92 -14.76 -5.37 12.78
C ILE A 92 -13.84 -4.40 12.05
N ARG A 93 -14.23 -4.02 10.83
CA ARG A 93 -13.47 -3.11 9.97
C ARG A 93 -13.46 -1.69 10.54
N ASN A 94 -12.27 -1.11 10.62
CA ASN A 94 -12.07 0.30 10.88
C ASN A 94 -12.47 1.11 9.62
N LYS A 95 -13.40 2.07 9.80
CA LYS A 95 -13.90 2.92 8.71
C LYS A 95 -13.05 4.18 8.50
N TYR A 96 -12.16 4.50 9.43
CA TYR A 96 -11.26 5.64 9.33
C TYR A 96 -10.00 5.25 8.55
N ARG A 97 -9.61 6.09 7.60
CA ARG A 97 -8.40 5.94 6.78
C ARG A 97 -7.50 7.14 6.98
N LEU A 98 -6.24 6.88 7.28
CA LEU A 98 -5.22 7.86 7.59
C LEU A 98 -4.49 8.30 6.32
N PHE A 99 -4.12 7.37 5.45
CA PHE A 99 -3.40 7.64 4.21
C PHE A 99 -4.36 7.75 3.02
N GLU A 100 -4.18 8.79 2.21
CA GLU A 100 -4.93 8.99 0.98
C GLU A 100 -3.99 9.42 -0.16
N LYS A 101 -4.21 8.86 -1.36
CA LYS A 101 -3.56 9.31 -2.59
C LYS A 101 -4.57 10.13 -3.40
N ILE A 102 -4.17 11.32 -3.84
CA ILE A 102 -4.93 12.17 -4.74
C ILE A 102 -4.18 12.20 -6.07
N TYR A 103 -4.81 11.73 -7.13
CA TYR A 103 -4.27 11.82 -8.49
C TYR A 103 -4.83 13.09 -9.13
N TYR A 104 -3.98 14.11 -9.30
CA TYR A 104 -4.34 15.37 -9.91
C TYR A 104 -4.14 15.30 -11.43
N ASP A 105 -5.24 15.38 -12.14
CA ASP A 105 -5.35 15.50 -13.60
C ASP A 105 -6.43 16.54 -13.91
N ASP A 106 -6.02 17.76 -14.27
CA ASP A 106 -6.91 18.85 -14.67
C ASP A 106 -7.19 18.93 -16.18
N SER A 107 -6.67 17.98 -16.96
CA SER A 107 -7.02 17.82 -18.38
C SER A 107 -8.39 17.16 -18.55
N GLY A 108 -8.85 16.43 -17.52
CA GLY A 108 -10.12 15.72 -17.49
C GLY A 108 -11.32 16.53 -16.99
N ASN A 109 -12.40 15.83 -16.64
CA ASN A 109 -13.67 16.42 -16.20
C ASN A 109 -13.76 16.66 -14.68
N VAL A 110 -12.64 16.55 -13.94
CA VAL A 110 -12.65 16.73 -12.48
C VAL A 110 -12.56 18.23 -12.18
N ASP A 111 -13.61 18.78 -11.57
CA ASP A 111 -13.63 20.18 -11.14
C ASP A 111 -12.98 20.30 -9.74
N TYR A 112 -11.65 20.40 -9.71
CA TYR A 112 -10.91 20.52 -8.46
C TYR A 112 -11.39 21.69 -7.62
N LYS A 113 -11.86 22.81 -8.21
CA LYS A 113 -12.34 23.98 -7.47
C LYS A 113 -13.53 23.67 -6.55
N LYS A 114 -14.36 22.70 -6.92
CA LYS A 114 -15.52 22.27 -6.14
C LYS A 114 -15.23 21.09 -5.22
N LEU A 115 -14.05 20.48 -5.33
CA LEU A 115 -13.69 19.34 -4.51
C LEU A 115 -13.55 19.80 -3.05
N ASP A 116 -14.30 19.16 -2.16
CA ASP A 116 -14.29 19.49 -0.75
C ASP A 116 -13.02 18.93 -0.08
N THR A 117 -12.08 19.83 0.20
CA THR A 117 -10.81 19.46 0.84
C THR A 117 -10.95 19.16 2.33
N SER A 118 -12.08 19.54 2.96
CA SER A 118 -12.31 19.27 4.39
C SER A 118 -12.45 17.78 4.72
N TYR A 119 -12.80 16.96 3.72
CA TYR A 119 -12.78 15.51 3.82
C TYR A 119 -11.39 14.95 4.18
N TYR A 120 -10.31 15.67 3.81
CA TYR A 120 -8.94 15.24 4.07
C TYR A 120 -8.41 15.65 5.45
N LYS A 121 -9.24 16.28 6.28
CA LYS A 121 -8.86 16.68 7.63
C LYS A 121 -8.30 15.50 8.44
N ASN A 122 -7.18 15.73 9.14
CA ASN A 122 -6.47 14.73 9.93
C ASN A 122 -5.98 13.51 9.12
N LYS A 123 -5.72 13.66 7.82
CA LYS A 123 -5.12 12.62 6.97
C LYS A 123 -3.70 12.98 6.55
N ILE A 124 -2.96 11.96 6.13
CA ILE A 124 -1.66 12.03 5.47
C ILE A 124 -1.92 11.86 3.97
N ILE A 125 -1.60 12.88 3.19
CA ILE A 125 -1.98 12.97 1.78
C ILE A 125 -0.73 12.88 0.89
N LYS A 126 -0.79 12.03 -0.14
CA LYS A 126 0.11 12.08 -1.30
C LYS A 126 -0.65 12.63 -2.49
N LEU A 127 -0.29 13.83 -2.93
CA LEU A 127 -0.79 14.44 -4.15
C LEU A 127 0.14 14.08 -5.32
N ILE A 128 -0.35 13.27 -6.25
CA ILE A 128 0.38 12.79 -7.43
C ILE A 128 -0.11 13.59 -8.62
N VAL A 129 0.77 14.39 -9.24
CA VAL A 129 0.40 15.25 -10.37
C VAL A 129 0.61 14.50 -11.69
N GLU A 130 -0.49 14.10 -12.32
CA GLU A 130 -0.47 13.38 -13.60
C GLU A 130 -0.53 14.33 -14.81
N GLU A 131 -1.42 15.32 -14.78
CA GLU A 131 -1.56 16.36 -15.81
C GLU A 131 -1.85 17.70 -15.15
N LYS A 132 -1.08 18.73 -15.54
CA LYS A 132 -1.16 20.10 -15.03
C LYS A 132 -1.22 21.08 -16.19
N THR A 133 -2.41 21.29 -16.71
CA THR A 133 -2.72 22.21 -17.81
C THR A 133 -3.03 23.61 -17.31
N ASN A 134 -3.53 23.76 -16.06
CA ASN A 134 -3.89 25.04 -15.48
C ASN A 134 -3.22 25.26 -14.12
N LEU A 135 -2.12 26.01 -14.14
CA LEU A 135 -1.32 26.31 -12.95
C LEU A 135 -2.14 26.99 -11.83
N SER A 136 -3.01 27.94 -12.18
CA SER A 136 -3.82 28.65 -11.19
C SER A 136 -4.80 27.72 -10.48
N ASN A 137 -5.42 26.78 -11.18
CA ASN A 137 -6.32 25.80 -10.57
C ASN A 137 -5.56 24.84 -9.63
N PHE A 138 -4.34 24.48 -10.00
CA PHE A 138 -3.48 23.63 -9.20
C PHE A 138 -3.06 24.33 -7.90
N GLU A 139 -2.54 25.55 -7.99
CA GLU A 139 -2.17 26.37 -6.83
C GLU A 139 -3.37 26.59 -5.90
N ASP A 140 -4.54 26.93 -6.45
CA ASP A 140 -5.79 27.07 -5.68
C ASP A 140 -6.19 25.76 -4.95
N PHE A 141 -5.93 24.60 -5.54
CA PHE A 141 -6.22 23.31 -4.93
C PHE A 141 -5.25 22.98 -3.79
N VAL A 142 -3.96 23.16 -4.04
CA VAL A 142 -2.90 22.97 -3.04
C VAL A 142 -3.09 23.90 -1.85
N ASP A 143 -3.43 25.17 -2.08
CA ASP A 143 -3.74 26.14 -1.02
C ASP A 143 -4.91 25.70 -0.14
N ARG A 144 -5.93 25.09 -0.73
CA ARG A 144 -7.07 24.56 0.02
C ARG A 144 -6.70 23.32 0.81
N LEU A 145 -5.83 22.45 0.28
CA LEU A 145 -5.28 21.32 1.03
C LEU A 145 -4.49 21.80 2.25
N TYR A 146 -3.59 22.78 2.10
CA TYR A 146 -2.86 23.36 3.24
C TYR A 146 -3.77 23.99 4.30
N LYS A 147 -4.94 24.50 3.92
CA LYS A 147 -5.96 25.07 4.83
C LYS A 147 -6.86 24.02 5.48
N SER A 148 -6.72 22.73 5.14
CA SER A 148 -7.65 21.67 5.55
C SER A 148 -7.24 20.88 6.80
N ASP A 149 -6.30 21.39 7.60
CA ASP A 149 -5.77 20.72 8.82
C ASP A 149 -5.31 19.28 8.54
N LEU A 150 -4.45 19.11 7.52
CA LEU A 150 -3.82 17.82 7.22
C LEU A 150 -2.77 17.47 8.28
N ILE A 151 -2.50 16.18 8.48
CA ILE A 151 -1.36 15.74 9.29
C ILE A 151 -0.07 15.98 8.50
N ASP A 152 -0.08 15.59 7.22
CA ASP A 152 1.05 15.73 6.31
C ASP A 152 0.55 15.77 4.86
N LEU A 153 1.31 16.47 4.01
CA LEU A 153 1.05 16.61 2.58
C LEU A 153 2.36 16.47 1.81
N THR A 154 2.48 15.38 1.06
CA THR A 154 3.56 15.18 0.09
C THR A 154 3.03 15.44 -1.31
N ILE A 155 3.68 16.33 -2.06
CA ILE A 155 3.34 16.61 -3.46
C ILE A 155 4.42 15.96 -4.34
N LEU A 156 3.99 15.13 -5.27
CA LEU A 156 4.82 14.47 -6.27
C LEU A 156 4.50 15.12 -7.62
N GLU A 157 5.30 16.13 -7.96
CA GLU A 157 5.33 16.77 -9.28
C GLU A 157 6.52 16.23 -10.06
N ASP A 158 6.31 15.91 -11.33
CA ASP A 158 7.34 15.43 -12.25
C ASP A 158 8.22 14.30 -11.67
N LEU A 159 7.71 13.08 -11.80
CA LEU A 159 8.37 11.86 -11.35
C LEU A 159 9.80 11.67 -11.92
N SER A 160 10.19 12.45 -12.94
CA SER A 160 11.56 12.44 -13.48
C SER A 160 12.59 13.04 -12.51
N GLU A 161 12.26 13.99 -11.64
CA GLU A 161 13.23 14.57 -10.69
C GLU A 161 13.71 13.57 -9.64
N TYR A 162 12.88 12.59 -9.28
CA TYR A 162 13.25 11.53 -8.34
C TYR A 162 14.27 10.55 -8.93
N SER A 163 14.19 10.30 -10.24
CA SER A 163 15.18 9.48 -10.97
C SER A 163 16.56 10.13 -11.04
N MET A 164 16.63 11.47 -10.98
CA MET A 164 17.90 12.22 -11.04
C MET A 164 18.65 12.27 -9.70
N ARG A 165 17.94 12.25 -8.56
CA ARG A 165 18.57 12.35 -7.23
C ARG A 165 19.48 11.17 -6.87
N TYR A 166 19.30 10.02 -7.52
CA TYR A 166 20.18 8.86 -7.37
C TYR A 166 21.16 8.68 -8.54
N ALA A 167 21.04 9.47 -9.61
CA ALA A 167 21.95 9.42 -10.75
C ALA A 167 23.28 10.18 -10.48
N GLU A 168 23.34 11.05 -9.48
CA GLU A 168 24.57 11.81 -9.16
C GLU A 168 25.57 11.06 -8.27
N ASP A 169 25.16 9.99 -7.56
CA ASP A 169 26.02 9.32 -6.56
C ASP A 169 26.37 7.85 -6.86
N THR A 170 25.87 7.26 -7.94
CA THR A 170 26.33 5.95 -8.43
C THR A 170 27.10 6.10 -9.73
N GLN A 171 28.39 6.38 -9.59
CA GLN A 171 29.39 6.16 -10.64
C GLN A 171 29.63 4.66 -10.81
N GLU A 172 28.62 3.91 -11.24
CA GLU A 172 28.74 2.57 -11.80
C GLU A 172 27.53 2.32 -12.72
N ASP A 173 27.83 2.19 -14.01
CA ASP A 173 26.89 1.90 -15.10
C ASP A 173 26.09 0.61 -14.85
N LEU A 174 24.95 0.70 -14.18
CA LEU A 174 23.95 -0.36 -14.12
C LEU A 174 22.63 0.18 -14.64
N GLU A 175 22.42 0.12 -15.96
CA GLU A 175 21.14 -0.10 -16.68
C GLU A 175 19.80 0.45 -16.12
N VAL A 176 19.78 1.46 -15.25
CA VAL A 176 18.55 2.01 -14.62
C VAL A 176 17.66 2.71 -15.66
N GLY A 177 18.25 3.27 -16.73
CA GLY A 177 17.50 3.88 -17.84
C GLY A 177 16.69 2.91 -18.71
N ASN A 178 16.92 1.59 -18.59
CA ASN A 178 16.29 0.61 -19.47
C ASN A 178 14.90 0.19 -18.96
N THR A 179 14.67 0.13 -17.63
CA THR A 179 13.42 -0.42 -17.08
C THR A 179 12.19 0.47 -17.35
N SER A 180 12.28 1.80 -17.14
CA SER A 180 11.14 2.69 -17.44
C SER A 180 10.81 2.71 -18.94
N THR A 181 11.84 2.67 -19.79
CA THR A 181 11.71 2.59 -21.25
C THR A 181 11.04 1.28 -21.66
N PHE A 182 11.51 0.16 -21.11
CA PHE A 182 10.94 -1.17 -21.32
C PHE A 182 9.47 -1.27 -20.90
N LEU A 183 9.09 -0.69 -19.75
CA LEU A 183 7.70 -0.66 -19.29
C LEU A 183 6.79 0.12 -20.26
N ASN A 184 7.27 1.25 -20.79
CA ASN A 184 6.56 2.04 -21.78
C ASN A 184 6.39 1.27 -23.11
N GLU A 185 7.47 0.66 -23.60
CA GLU A 185 7.46 -0.18 -24.81
C GLU A 185 6.54 -1.40 -24.66
N TYR A 186 6.52 -2.02 -23.48
CA TYR A 186 5.62 -3.13 -23.18
C TYR A 186 4.15 -2.71 -23.31
N VAL A 187 3.77 -1.57 -22.73
CA VAL A 187 2.39 -1.05 -22.86
C VAL A 187 2.05 -0.67 -24.30
N ASP A 188 3.02 -0.15 -25.07
CA ASP A 188 2.83 0.13 -26.50
C ASP A 188 2.65 -1.16 -27.33
N SER A 189 3.33 -2.24 -26.95
CA SER A 189 3.29 -3.52 -27.64
C SER A 189 2.00 -4.33 -27.42
N MET A 190 1.17 -3.96 -26.44
CA MET A 190 -0.09 -4.66 -26.17
C MET A 190 -1.02 -4.56 -27.40
N PRO A 191 -1.71 -5.64 -27.81
CA PRO A 191 -2.60 -5.61 -28.96
C PRO A 191 -3.74 -4.59 -28.76
N ASP A 192 -4.15 -3.89 -29.82
CA ASP A 192 -5.22 -2.86 -29.83
C ASP A 192 -6.64 -3.42 -29.60
N ASP A 193 -6.73 -4.68 -29.19
CA ASP A 193 -7.98 -5.37 -28.94
C ASP A 193 -8.58 -4.89 -27.61
N ASN A 194 -9.30 -3.77 -27.69
CA ASN A 194 -10.13 -3.12 -26.67
C ASN A 194 -9.49 -2.11 -25.70
N VAL A 195 -8.19 -1.78 -25.80
CA VAL A 195 -7.55 -0.79 -24.93
C VAL A 195 -7.39 0.55 -25.65
N LYS A 196 -8.11 1.58 -25.19
CA LYS A 196 -8.04 2.91 -25.80
C LYS A 196 -6.66 3.54 -25.59
N LYS A 197 -6.22 4.37 -26.53
CA LYS A 197 -4.96 5.13 -26.42
C LYS A 197 -4.84 5.89 -25.09
N ASP A 198 -5.92 6.47 -24.62
CA ASP A 198 -5.97 7.20 -23.35
C ASP A 198 -5.77 6.27 -22.13
N GLU A 199 -6.26 5.03 -22.19
CA GLU A 199 -6.06 4.03 -21.14
C GLU A 199 -4.59 3.56 -21.10
N ARG A 200 -3.95 3.41 -22.27
CA ARG A 200 -2.52 3.09 -22.35
C ARG A 200 -1.67 4.19 -21.71
N THR A 201 -1.98 5.45 -21.98
CA THR A 201 -1.28 6.58 -21.34
C THR A 201 -1.42 6.54 -19.82
N LYS A 202 -2.63 6.26 -19.29
CA LYS A 202 -2.86 6.11 -17.85
C LYS A 202 -2.06 4.95 -17.25
N VAL A 203 -2.02 3.80 -17.94
CA VAL A 203 -1.24 2.63 -17.49
C VAL A 203 0.25 2.96 -17.45
N LYS A 204 0.80 3.65 -18.46
CA LYS A 204 2.20 4.08 -18.47
C LYS A 204 2.55 4.99 -17.28
N LYS A 205 1.70 5.98 -17.02
CA LYS A 205 1.88 6.88 -15.86
C LYS A 205 1.82 6.11 -14.54
N LEU A 206 0.87 5.20 -14.40
CA LEU A 206 0.77 4.36 -13.21
C LEU A 206 2.01 3.48 -13.04
N LEU A 207 2.55 2.90 -14.12
CA LEU A 207 3.77 2.10 -14.07
C LEU A 207 4.98 2.93 -13.67
N GLN A 208 5.08 4.18 -14.13
CA GLN A 208 6.12 5.12 -13.68
C GLN A 208 5.98 5.40 -12.19
N VAL A 209 4.80 5.81 -11.72
CA VAL A 209 4.53 6.02 -10.28
C VAL A 209 4.93 4.80 -9.45
N ILE A 210 4.55 3.59 -9.87
CA ILE A 210 4.89 2.35 -9.14
C ILE A 210 6.40 2.11 -9.14
N TYR A 211 7.07 2.33 -10.27
CA TYR A 211 8.52 2.16 -10.40
C TYR A 211 9.27 3.13 -9.48
N ASP A 212 8.88 4.40 -9.47
CA ASP A 212 9.49 5.42 -8.63
C ASP A 212 9.17 5.17 -7.15
N GLU A 213 7.95 4.74 -6.82
CA GLU A 213 7.63 4.31 -5.46
C GLU A 213 8.50 3.12 -5.01
N ALA A 214 8.80 2.17 -5.91
CA ALA A 214 9.62 0.99 -5.61
C ALA A 214 11.10 1.31 -5.37
N LEU A 215 11.67 2.28 -6.11
CA LEU A 215 13.04 2.75 -5.91
C LEU A 215 13.24 3.47 -4.56
N ASN A 216 12.15 3.92 -3.94
CA ASN A 216 12.18 4.71 -2.71
C ASN A 216 11.80 3.92 -1.44
N ILE A 217 11.77 2.58 -1.50
CA ILE A 217 11.39 1.72 -0.35
C ILE A 217 12.50 1.62 0.73
N ASP A 218 13.72 2.08 0.44
CA ASP A 218 14.91 1.84 1.29
C ASP A 218 15.26 2.95 2.33
N ASP A 219 14.33 3.84 2.70
CA ASP A 219 14.49 4.80 3.83
C ASP A 219 13.50 4.57 4.99
#